data_AF-A0A7X7I8D5-F1
#
_entry.id   AF-A0A7X7I8D5-F1
#
_cell.length_a   1.000
_cell.length_b   1.000
_cell.length_c   1.000
_cell.angle_alpha   90.00
_cell.angle_beta   90.00
_cell.angle_gamma   90.00
#
_symmetry.space_group_name_H-M   'P 1'
#
loop_
_entity.id
_entity.type
_entity.pdbx_description
1 polymer ?
#
loop_
_entity_poly.entity_id
_entity_poly.type
_entity_poly.pdbx_seq_one_letter_code
_entity_poly.pdbx_strand_id
1 'polypeptide(L)'
;MNFVEELKWRGMLHDITPGAEEKLAQGPVVGYAGFDPTATSLHIGNLIPIMLLLHFQRCGHKPIALVGGATGMIGDPSGKSEERKLLSMENIANNQECIRKQLSKFLDFSGPNAAEIVNNYDWFKNISFLEFLRDTGKHLTVNYMVSKDSVKNRWENGISYTEFSYQLLQAYDFYHLYTHKNCVLQIGGSDQWGNITSGTELVRRKAGGEAFALTCPLLTRADGKKFGKTAGGESV
;
A
#
# COMPACT_ATOMS: atom_id res chain seq x y z
N MET A 1 -9.71 -4.38 -22.45
CA MET A 1 -10.19 -3.21 -21.69
C MET A 1 -8.98 -2.56 -21.05
N ASN A 2 -8.73 -1.27 -21.25
CA ASN A 2 -7.54 -0.58 -20.73
C ASN A 2 -7.81 -0.13 -19.28
N PHE A 3 -6.94 -0.50 -18.34
CA PHE A 3 -7.13 -0.20 -16.91
C PHE A 3 -7.09 1.29 -16.60
N VAL A 4 -6.19 2.05 -17.20
CA VAL A 4 -6.04 3.48 -16.91
C VAL A 4 -7.24 4.26 -17.44
N GLU A 5 -7.71 3.95 -18.65
CA GLU A 5 -8.91 4.56 -19.22
C GLU A 5 -10.17 4.24 -18.41
N GLU A 6 -10.27 3.00 -17.88
CA GLU A 6 -11.34 2.62 -16.97
C GLU A 6 -11.33 3.47 -15.68
N LEU A 7 -10.14 3.73 -15.11
CA LEU A 7 -10.03 4.59 -13.92
C LEU A 7 -10.32 6.06 -14.23
N LYS A 8 -9.85 6.58 -15.37
CA LYS A 8 -10.13 7.96 -15.82
C LYS A 8 -11.64 8.15 -15.99
N TRP A 9 -12.31 7.22 -16.67
CA TRP A 9 -13.76 7.28 -16.88
C TRP A 9 -14.54 7.29 -15.55
N ARG A 10 -14.08 6.55 -14.55
CA ARG A 10 -14.69 6.50 -13.21
C ARG A 10 -14.31 7.67 -12.30
N GLY A 11 -13.41 8.56 -12.72
CA GLY A 11 -12.83 9.58 -11.84
C GLY A 11 -12.00 8.98 -10.68
N MET A 12 -11.47 7.78 -10.87
CA MET A 12 -10.68 7.04 -9.86
C MET A 12 -9.17 7.20 -10.03
N LEU A 13 -8.69 7.92 -11.05
CA LEU A 13 -7.28 8.24 -11.24
C LEU A 13 -6.95 9.57 -10.55
N HIS A 14 -5.97 9.57 -9.65
CA HIS A 14 -5.43 10.79 -9.02
C HIS A 14 -4.03 11.08 -9.55
N ASP A 15 -3.03 10.26 -9.20
CA ASP A 15 -1.68 10.34 -9.74
C ASP A 15 -1.25 9.02 -10.36
N ILE A 16 -0.32 9.11 -11.30
CA ILE A 16 0.36 7.98 -11.91
C ILE A 16 1.80 8.36 -12.24
N THR A 17 2.74 7.45 -12.01
CA THR A 17 4.14 7.68 -12.42
C THR A 17 4.30 7.63 -13.94
N PRO A 18 5.23 8.42 -14.53
CA PRO A 18 5.56 8.32 -15.94
C PRO A 18 5.90 6.87 -16.37
N GLY A 19 5.52 6.48 -17.59
CA GLY A 19 5.80 5.14 -18.14
C GLY A 19 4.80 4.05 -17.74
N ALA A 20 3.94 4.31 -16.74
CA ALA A 20 3.02 3.30 -16.22
C ALA A 20 1.89 2.98 -17.22
N GLU A 21 1.34 3.98 -17.92
CA GLU A 21 0.29 3.76 -18.92
C GLU A 21 0.81 2.90 -20.07
N GLU A 22 2.02 3.21 -20.55
CA GLU A 22 2.71 2.45 -21.60
C GLU A 22 3.00 1.02 -21.14
N LYS A 23 3.45 0.84 -19.89
CA LYS A 23 3.69 -0.50 -19.35
C LYS A 23 2.41 -1.32 -19.27
N LEU A 24 1.30 -0.73 -18.84
CA LEU A 24 0.00 -1.38 -18.74
C LEU A 24 -0.60 -1.71 -20.12
N ALA A 25 -0.27 -0.93 -21.15
CA ALA A 25 -0.70 -1.18 -22.52
C ALA A 25 0.04 -2.37 -23.19
N GLN A 26 1.23 -2.73 -22.71
CA GLN A 26 2.03 -3.84 -23.28
C GLN A 26 1.46 -5.23 -22.98
N GLY A 27 0.57 -5.37 -21.98
CA GLY A 27 -0.07 -6.65 -21.65
C GLY A 27 -0.35 -6.83 -20.16
N PRO A 28 -0.74 -8.05 -19.74
CA PRO A 28 -0.95 -8.38 -18.34
C PRO A 28 0.30 -8.13 -17.49
N VAL A 29 0.11 -7.51 -16.33
CA VAL A 29 1.18 -7.24 -15.36
C VAL A 29 0.70 -7.64 -13.97
N VAL A 30 1.64 -7.74 -13.04
CA VAL A 30 1.34 -7.99 -11.63
C VAL A 30 1.40 -6.66 -10.88
N GLY A 31 0.37 -6.39 -10.08
CA GLY A 31 0.26 -5.16 -9.30
C GLY A 31 -0.35 -5.44 -7.93
N TYR A 32 -0.06 -4.60 -6.93
CA TYR A 32 -0.49 -4.86 -5.57
C TYR A 32 -1.04 -3.64 -4.82
N ALA A 33 -1.88 -3.90 -3.82
CA ALA A 33 -2.29 -2.93 -2.81
C ALA A 33 -2.09 -3.52 -1.41
N GLY A 34 -1.69 -2.68 -0.45
CA GLY A 34 -1.46 -3.05 0.95
C GLY A 34 -2.67 -2.77 1.85
N PHE A 35 -2.89 -3.63 2.83
CA PHE A 35 -3.98 -3.56 3.80
C PHE A 35 -3.45 -3.85 5.22
N ASP A 36 -3.35 -2.82 6.05
CA ASP A 36 -2.91 -2.97 7.43
C ASP A 36 -4.03 -3.45 8.37
N PRO A 37 -3.79 -4.48 9.19
CA PRO A 37 -4.77 -5.13 10.06
C PRO A 37 -5.06 -4.35 11.35
N THR A 38 -5.55 -3.13 11.19
CA THR A 38 -5.80 -2.18 12.29
C THR A 38 -7.11 -2.44 13.05
N ALA A 39 -8.03 -3.21 12.45
CA ALA A 39 -9.30 -3.63 13.05
C ALA A 39 -9.71 -5.00 12.49
N THR A 40 -10.70 -5.63 13.11
CA THR A 40 -11.28 -6.91 12.66
C THR A 40 -12.10 -6.80 11.38
N SER A 41 -12.36 -5.59 10.89
CA SER A 41 -13.07 -5.37 9.64
C SER A 41 -12.48 -4.24 8.83
N LEU A 42 -12.53 -4.41 7.51
CA LEU A 42 -12.31 -3.31 6.58
C LEU A 42 -13.52 -2.37 6.66
N HIS A 43 -13.26 -1.08 6.55
CA HIS A 43 -14.27 -0.02 6.54
C HIS A 43 -14.33 0.61 5.14
N ILE A 44 -15.21 1.58 4.90
CA ILE A 44 -15.45 2.10 3.55
C ILE A 44 -14.20 2.73 2.90
N GLY A 45 -13.30 3.30 3.71
CA GLY A 45 -12.00 3.78 3.23
C GLY A 45 -11.11 2.70 2.58
N ASN A 46 -11.23 1.43 3.01
CA ASN A 46 -10.52 0.30 2.40
C ASN A 46 -11.18 -0.19 1.11
N LEU A 47 -12.43 0.21 0.85
CA LEU A 47 -13.13 -0.19 -0.36
C LEU A 47 -12.43 0.36 -1.61
N ILE A 48 -11.83 1.54 -1.53
CA ILE A 48 -11.14 2.12 -2.70
C ILE A 48 -9.98 1.22 -3.20
N PRO A 49 -8.98 0.85 -2.37
CA PRO A 49 -7.93 -0.05 -2.84
C PRO A 49 -8.43 -1.44 -3.24
N ILE A 50 -9.53 -1.94 -2.64
CA ILE A 50 -10.20 -3.17 -3.11
C ILE A 50 -10.75 -3.00 -4.52
N MET A 51 -11.47 -1.90 -4.78
CA MET A 51 -12.06 -1.63 -6.10
C MET A 51 -10.96 -1.43 -7.15
N LEU A 52 -9.84 -0.80 -6.79
CA LEU A 52 -8.67 -0.72 -7.67
C LEU A 52 -8.18 -2.11 -8.07
N LEU A 53 -7.98 -3.03 -7.12
CA LEU A 53 -7.55 -4.40 -7.42
C LEU A 53 -8.60 -5.17 -8.25
N LEU A 54 -9.89 -4.97 -7.97
CA LEU A 54 -10.98 -5.57 -8.74
C LEU A 54 -10.95 -5.11 -10.20
N HIS A 55 -10.88 -3.80 -10.45
CA HIS A 55 -10.83 -3.26 -11.81
C HIS A 55 -9.55 -3.66 -12.53
N PHE A 56 -8.43 -3.71 -11.80
CA PHE A 56 -7.15 -4.19 -12.31
C PHE A 56 -7.26 -5.65 -12.79
N GLN A 57 -7.90 -6.50 -11.99
CA GLN A 57 -8.16 -7.90 -12.35
C GLN A 57 -9.08 -8.03 -13.55
N ARG A 58 -10.18 -7.27 -13.60
CA ARG A 58 -11.13 -7.28 -14.73
C ARG A 58 -10.52 -6.80 -16.03
N CYS A 59 -9.48 -5.98 -15.97
CA CYS A 59 -8.70 -5.56 -17.14
C CYS A 59 -7.65 -6.60 -17.59
N GLY A 60 -7.59 -7.76 -16.93
CA GLY A 60 -6.71 -8.88 -17.29
C GLY A 60 -5.37 -8.91 -16.57
N HIS A 61 -5.12 -7.99 -15.64
CA HIS A 61 -3.90 -7.97 -14.83
C HIS A 61 -4.04 -8.88 -13.60
N LYS A 62 -2.92 -9.23 -12.95
CA LYS A 62 -2.90 -10.10 -11.75
C LYS A 62 -2.78 -9.24 -10.48
N PRO A 63 -3.83 -9.15 -9.64
CA PRO A 63 -3.76 -8.41 -8.38
C PRO A 63 -3.08 -9.23 -7.27
N ILE A 64 -2.30 -8.53 -6.43
CA ILE A 64 -1.82 -9.03 -5.14
C ILE A 64 -2.44 -8.16 -4.04
N ALA A 65 -3.15 -8.79 -3.10
CA ALA A 65 -3.58 -8.13 -1.88
C ALA A 65 -2.57 -8.45 -0.77
N LEU A 66 -1.78 -7.45 -0.35
CA LEU A 66 -0.81 -7.61 0.71
C LEU A 66 -1.47 -7.28 2.05
N VAL A 67 -1.51 -8.24 2.97
CA VAL A 67 -1.95 -8.05 4.34
C VAL A 67 -0.75 -7.72 5.21
N GLY A 68 -0.80 -6.58 5.89
CA GLY A 68 0.33 -5.99 6.61
C GLY A 68 0.58 -6.59 7.99
N GLY A 69 1.01 -7.85 8.09
CA GLY A 69 1.32 -8.45 9.39
C GLY A 69 2.47 -7.79 10.13
N ALA A 70 3.53 -7.40 9.43
CA ALA A 70 4.65 -6.66 10.00
C ALA A 70 4.37 -5.16 10.06
N THR A 71 3.85 -4.57 8.98
CA THR A 71 3.53 -3.13 8.93
C THR A 71 2.45 -2.74 9.95
N GLY A 72 1.48 -3.61 10.18
CA GLY A 72 0.46 -3.45 11.23
C GLY A 72 1.01 -3.45 12.66
N MET A 73 2.22 -4.00 12.90
CA MET A 73 2.92 -3.91 14.19
C MET A 73 3.59 -2.54 14.41
N ILE A 74 3.75 -1.75 13.36
CA ILE A 74 4.45 -0.45 13.38
C ILE A 74 3.43 0.68 13.33
N GLY A 75 2.51 0.63 12.36
CA GLY A 75 1.49 1.63 12.12
C GLY A 75 1.91 2.73 11.15
N ASP A 76 1.09 2.94 10.11
CA ASP A 76 1.32 4.00 9.12
C ASP A 76 0.98 5.40 9.66
N PRO A 77 1.93 6.37 9.66
CA PRO A 77 1.67 7.75 10.05
C PRO A 77 0.93 8.58 8.98
N SER A 78 0.79 8.09 7.75
CA SER A 78 0.26 8.85 6.62
C SER A 78 -1.15 9.39 6.88
N GLY A 79 -1.31 10.72 6.78
CA GLY A 79 -2.60 11.40 6.97
C GLY A 79 -3.14 11.35 8.41
N LYS A 80 -2.29 11.06 9.40
CA LYS A 80 -2.64 11.03 10.83
C LYS A 80 -1.93 12.15 11.60
N SER A 81 -2.60 12.69 12.61
CA SER A 81 -2.07 13.72 13.51
C SER A 81 -1.47 13.15 14.80
N GLU A 82 -1.87 11.94 15.19
CA GLU A 82 -1.47 11.29 16.44
C GLU A 82 -0.81 9.93 16.18
N GLU A 83 0.05 9.52 17.10
CA GLU A 83 0.72 8.22 17.08
C GLU A 83 -0.27 7.07 17.30
N ARG A 84 -0.09 5.97 16.57
CA ARG A 84 -0.98 4.81 16.71
C ARG A 84 -0.69 4.03 18.00
N LYS A 85 -1.76 3.49 18.58
CA LYS A 85 -1.63 2.45 19.61
C LYS A 85 -1.17 1.16 18.95
N LEU A 86 -0.07 0.60 19.45
CA LEU A 86 0.44 -0.69 19.00
C LEU A 86 -0.49 -1.81 19.45
N LEU A 87 -0.87 -2.68 18.51
CA LEU A 87 -1.71 -3.84 18.77
C LEU A 87 -0.85 -5.03 19.25
N SER A 88 -1.45 -5.93 20.04
CA SER A 88 -0.80 -7.20 20.37
C SER A 88 -0.70 -8.09 19.13
N MET A 89 0.29 -9.00 19.11
CA MET A 89 0.45 -9.97 18.03
C MET A 89 -0.80 -10.84 17.82
N GLU A 90 -1.47 -11.20 18.91
CA GLU A 90 -2.74 -11.96 18.87
C GLU A 90 -3.84 -11.16 18.17
N ASN A 91 -4.00 -9.87 18.51
CA ASN A 91 -4.98 -9.01 17.86
C ASN A 91 -4.66 -8.80 16.38
N ILE A 92 -3.38 -8.61 16.04
CA ILE A 92 -2.94 -8.51 14.64
C ILE A 92 -3.30 -9.78 13.88
N ALA A 93 -2.91 -10.95 14.39
CA ALA A 93 -3.22 -12.23 13.74
C ALA A 93 -4.73 -12.45 13.53
N ASN A 94 -5.55 -12.12 14.52
CA ASN A 94 -7.01 -12.20 14.41
C ASN A 94 -7.55 -11.24 13.34
N ASN A 95 -7.10 -9.98 13.35
CA ASN A 95 -7.49 -8.98 12.36
C ASN A 95 -7.10 -9.38 10.94
N GLN A 96 -5.89 -9.94 10.77
CA GLN A 96 -5.40 -10.44 9.48
C GLN A 96 -6.31 -11.51 8.89
N GLU A 97 -6.72 -12.49 9.70
CA GLU A 97 -7.60 -13.57 9.23
C GLU A 97 -8.99 -13.04 8.84
N CYS A 98 -9.53 -12.09 9.60
CA CYS A 98 -10.79 -11.44 9.24
C CYS A 98 -10.68 -10.64 7.93
N ILE A 99 -9.62 -9.85 7.76
CA ILE A 99 -9.38 -9.07 6.54
C ILE A 99 -9.19 -9.98 5.33
N ARG A 100 -8.40 -11.06 5.48
CA ARG A 100 -8.18 -12.05 4.43
C ARG A 100 -9.50 -12.63 3.93
N LYS A 101 -10.40 -13.03 4.85
CA LYS A 101 -11.75 -13.53 4.50
C LYS A 101 -12.59 -12.49 3.75
N GLN A 102 -12.45 -11.21 4.08
CA GLN A 102 -13.18 -10.14 3.39
C GLN A 102 -12.62 -9.91 1.98
N LEU A 103 -11.30 -9.80 1.84
CA LEU A 103 -10.63 -9.65 0.54
C LEU A 103 -10.96 -10.81 -0.41
N SER A 104 -11.04 -12.04 0.13
CA SER A 104 -11.40 -13.23 -0.64
C SER A 104 -12.80 -13.18 -1.28
N LYS A 105 -13.68 -12.28 -0.84
CA LYS A 105 -15.02 -12.11 -1.44
C LYS A 105 -15.03 -11.20 -2.66
N PHE A 106 -14.00 -10.36 -2.83
CA PHE A 106 -13.94 -9.36 -3.89
C PHE A 106 -13.09 -9.78 -5.08
N LEU A 107 -12.04 -10.58 -4.85
CA LEU A 107 -11.09 -10.97 -5.88
C LEU A 107 -11.37 -12.40 -6.35
N ASP A 108 -11.06 -12.68 -7.62
CA ASP A 108 -11.13 -14.04 -8.19
C ASP A 108 -9.80 -14.76 -7.98
N PHE A 109 -9.83 -15.97 -7.42
CA PHE A 109 -8.63 -16.79 -7.13
C PHE A 109 -8.46 -17.94 -8.13
N SER A 110 -9.14 -17.84 -9.27
CA SER A 110 -9.09 -18.81 -10.35
C SER A 110 -8.68 -18.16 -11.67
N GLY A 111 -8.33 -18.99 -12.67
CA GLY A 111 -7.99 -18.51 -14.00
C GLY A 111 -6.56 -17.94 -14.15
N PRO A 112 -6.25 -17.37 -15.34
CA PRO A 112 -4.89 -16.97 -15.72
C PRO A 112 -4.35 -15.78 -14.93
N ASN A 113 -5.23 -14.93 -14.39
CA ASN A 113 -4.88 -13.78 -13.57
C ASN A 113 -5.45 -13.89 -12.15
N ALA A 114 -5.47 -15.12 -11.62
CA ALA A 114 -5.88 -15.43 -10.26
C ALA A 114 -5.16 -14.51 -9.26
N ALA A 115 -5.96 -13.91 -8.37
CA ALA A 115 -5.48 -13.05 -7.31
C ALA A 115 -4.62 -13.82 -6.31
N GLU A 116 -3.77 -13.10 -5.61
CA GLU A 116 -2.92 -13.65 -4.56
C GLU A 116 -3.06 -12.80 -3.30
N ILE A 117 -3.24 -13.44 -2.14
CA ILE A 117 -3.14 -12.76 -0.85
C ILE A 117 -1.81 -13.16 -0.21
N VAL A 118 -1.00 -12.17 0.16
CA VAL A 118 0.32 -12.36 0.78
C VAL A 118 0.39 -11.64 2.12
N ASN A 119 1.32 -12.04 2.98
CA ASN A 119 1.54 -11.40 4.28
C ASN A 119 2.99 -10.95 4.40
N ASN A 120 3.24 -9.66 4.64
CA ASN A 120 4.60 -9.15 4.72
C ASN A 120 5.39 -9.65 5.94
N TYR A 121 4.71 -10.16 6.96
CA TYR A 121 5.36 -10.87 8.05
C TYR A 121 6.19 -12.06 7.55
N ASP A 122 5.84 -12.68 6.43
CA ASP A 122 6.55 -13.85 5.92
C ASP A 122 8.00 -13.60 5.51
N TRP A 123 8.31 -12.40 5.01
CA TRP A 123 9.70 -12.00 4.77
C TRP A 123 10.31 -11.29 5.97
N PHE A 124 9.58 -10.39 6.64
CA PHE A 124 10.16 -9.62 7.75
C PHE A 124 10.56 -10.47 8.96
N LYS A 125 9.86 -11.58 9.24
CA LYS A 125 10.20 -12.47 10.37
C LYS A 125 11.60 -13.08 10.30
N ASN A 126 12.20 -13.13 9.11
CA ASN A 126 13.51 -13.72 8.88
C ASN A 126 14.63 -12.69 8.68
N ILE A 127 14.30 -11.40 8.63
CA ILE A 127 15.28 -10.33 8.40
C ILE A 127 15.69 -9.76 9.76
N SER A 128 16.98 -9.82 10.07
CA SER A 128 17.47 -9.19 11.31
C SER A 128 17.44 -7.67 11.21
N PHE A 129 17.36 -6.98 12.34
CA PHE A 129 17.39 -5.51 12.37
C PHE A 129 18.64 -4.94 11.67
N LEU A 130 19.82 -5.50 11.94
CA LEU A 130 21.08 -5.04 11.35
C LEU A 130 21.13 -5.29 9.84
N GLU A 131 20.63 -6.44 9.39
CA GLU A 131 20.48 -6.76 7.97
C GLU A 131 19.54 -5.76 7.28
N PHE A 132 18.38 -5.48 7.86
CA PHE A 132 17.43 -4.52 7.30
C PHE A 132 18.03 -3.11 7.14
N LEU A 133 18.73 -2.62 8.17
CA LEU A 133 19.39 -1.31 8.08
C LEU A 133 20.48 -1.27 7.01
N ARG A 134 21.30 -2.32 6.91
CA ARG A 134 22.42 -2.38 5.95
C ARG A 134 21.96 -2.58 4.52
N ASP A 135 20.93 -3.39 4.31
CA ASP A 135 20.53 -3.82 2.98
C ASP A 135 19.39 -2.98 2.41
N THR A 136 18.56 -2.38 3.25
CA THR A 136 17.43 -1.54 2.84
C THR A 136 17.65 -0.10 3.27
N GLY A 137 17.94 0.13 4.56
CA GLY A 137 18.05 1.48 5.14
C GLY A 137 19.08 2.38 4.45
N LYS A 138 20.20 1.83 3.93
CA LYS A 138 21.22 2.62 3.21
C LYS A 138 20.72 3.28 1.91
N HIS A 139 19.63 2.80 1.33
CA HIS A 139 19.19 3.24 0.00
C HIS A 139 18.30 4.47 0.05
N LEU A 140 17.61 4.74 1.16
CA LEU A 140 16.72 5.89 1.32
C LEU A 140 17.25 6.79 2.43
N THR A 141 17.62 8.02 2.08
CA THR A 141 18.20 8.96 3.04
C THR A 141 17.14 9.54 3.96
N VAL A 142 17.55 9.97 5.15
CA VAL A 142 16.64 10.66 6.09
C VAL A 142 16.03 11.90 5.44
N ASN A 143 16.83 12.72 4.74
CA ASN A 143 16.33 13.89 4.00
C ASN A 143 15.25 13.53 2.97
N TYR A 144 15.39 12.41 2.27
CA TYR A 144 14.37 11.92 1.35
C TYR A 144 13.09 11.54 2.10
N MET A 145 13.20 10.78 3.18
CA MET A 145 12.05 10.30 3.95
C MET A 145 11.25 11.43 4.57
N VAL A 146 11.90 12.39 5.24
CA VAL A 146 11.22 13.55 5.86
C VAL A 146 10.58 14.51 4.86
N SER A 147 11.03 14.49 3.60
CA SER A 147 10.46 15.33 2.54
C SER A 147 9.08 14.85 2.06
N LYS A 148 8.69 13.62 2.37
CA LYS A 148 7.41 13.06 1.95
C LYS A 148 6.26 13.61 2.80
N ASP A 149 5.15 13.92 2.13
CA ASP A 149 3.95 14.48 2.78
C ASP A 149 3.38 13.57 3.87
N SER A 150 3.58 12.25 3.78
CA SER A 150 3.18 11.27 4.80
C SER A 150 3.85 11.50 6.16
N VAL A 151 5.06 12.06 6.17
CA VAL A 151 5.88 12.27 7.38
C VAL A 151 5.96 13.75 7.75
N LYS A 152 5.97 14.65 6.75
CA LYS A 152 6.23 16.09 6.93
C LYS A 152 5.37 16.74 8.02
N ASN A 153 4.08 16.43 8.08
CA ASN A 153 3.16 16.99 9.09
C ASN A 153 3.41 16.47 10.51
N ARG A 154 3.93 15.24 10.65
CA ARG A 154 4.26 14.63 11.94
C ARG A 154 5.67 14.99 12.39
N TRP A 155 6.58 15.28 11.46
CA TRP A 155 7.96 15.64 11.75
C TRP A 155 8.07 16.83 12.71
N GLU A 156 7.28 17.89 12.46
CA GLU A 156 7.27 19.09 13.31
C GLU A 156 6.64 18.84 14.70
N ASN A 157 5.71 17.89 14.78
CA ASN A 157 4.96 17.57 16.01
C ASN A 157 5.54 16.40 16.82
N GLY A 158 6.63 15.81 16.34
CA GLY A 158 7.20 14.58 16.89
C GLY A 158 6.66 13.31 16.21
N ILE A 159 7.58 12.56 15.60
CA ILE A 159 7.35 11.22 15.08
C ILE A 159 8.35 10.26 15.73
N SER A 160 7.87 9.12 16.21
CA SER A 160 8.76 8.09 16.75
C SER A 160 9.57 7.45 15.62
N TYR A 161 10.75 6.90 15.96
CA TYR A 161 11.54 6.15 14.98
C TYR A 161 10.75 4.95 14.42
N THR A 162 9.89 4.35 15.25
CA THR A 162 8.97 3.28 14.86
C THR A 162 8.10 3.72 13.69
N GLU A 163 7.27 4.75 13.83
CA GLU A 163 6.39 5.24 12.75
C GLU A 163 7.20 5.81 11.57
N PHE A 164 8.33 6.48 11.82
CA PHE A 164 9.22 6.96 10.76
C PHE A 164 9.77 5.82 9.90
N SER A 165 10.07 4.67 10.50
CA SER A 165 10.58 3.51 9.77
C SER A 165 9.53 2.82 8.90
N TYR A 166 8.23 3.07 9.11
CA TYR A 166 7.13 2.44 8.36
C TYR A 166 7.30 2.58 6.83
N GLN A 167 7.71 3.76 6.38
CA GLN A 167 7.96 4.05 4.96
C GLN A 167 9.01 3.09 4.35
N LEU A 168 10.05 2.72 5.11
CA LEU A 168 11.05 1.74 4.67
C LEU A 168 10.47 0.33 4.57
N LEU A 169 9.58 -0.05 5.48
CA LEU A 169 8.94 -1.38 5.44
C LEU A 169 8.06 -1.51 4.20
N GLN A 170 7.18 -0.53 3.95
CA GLN A 170 6.34 -0.54 2.74
C GLN A 170 7.17 -0.45 1.45
N ALA A 171 8.27 0.31 1.45
CA ALA A 171 9.18 0.34 0.31
C ALA A 171 9.80 -1.05 0.05
N TYR A 172 10.20 -1.75 1.12
CA TYR A 172 10.75 -3.11 1.03
C TYR A 172 9.71 -4.12 0.53
N ASP A 173 8.44 -3.97 0.91
CA ASP A 173 7.35 -4.81 0.38
C ASP A 173 7.29 -4.72 -1.15
N PHE A 174 7.38 -3.52 -1.72
CA PHE A 174 7.42 -3.37 -3.17
C PHE A 174 8.67 -4.03 -3.77
N TYR A 175 9.85 -3.79 -3.18
CA TYR A 175 11.08 -4.46 -3.62
C TYR A 175 10.96 -5.99 -3.59
N HIS A 176 10.39 -6.56 -2.53
CA HIS A 176 10.22 -8.00 -2.38
C HIS A 176 9.27 -8.56 -3.44
N LEU A 177 8.10 -7.94 -3.62
CA LEU A 177 7.13 -8.37 -4.63
C LEU A 177 7.64 -8.16 -6.07
N TYR A 178 8.42 -7.11 -6.31
CA TYR A 178 9.08 -6.90 -7.60
C TYR A 178 10.03 -8.05 -7.93
N THR A 179 10.91 -8.40 -6.98
CA THR A 179 11.96 -9.41 -7.17
C THR A 179 11.44 -10.85 -7.18
N HIS A 180 10.38 -11.16 -6.42
CA HIS A 180 9.89 -12.54 -6.24
C HIS A 180 8.58 -12.85 -6.96
N LYS A 181 7.82 -11.82 -7.36
CA LYS A 181 6.47 -11.97 -7.95
C LYS A 181 6.30 -11.21 -9.27
N ASN A 182 7.36 -10.61 -9.81
CA ASN A 182 7.31 -9.74 -10.99
C ASN A 182 6.28 -8.60 -10.84
N CYS A 183 6.06 -8.13 -9.61
CA CYS A 183 5.12 -7.05 -9.33
C CYS A 183 5.73 -5.70 -9.71
N VAL A 184 5.16 -5.04 -10.71
CA VAL A 184 5.69 -3.79 -11.28
C VAL A 184 4.86 -2.56 -10.96
N LEU A 185 3.68 -2.73 -10.33
CA LEU A 185 2.77 -1.63 -10.01
C LEU A 185 2.30 -1.72 -8.56
N GLN A 186 2.39 -0.63 -7.82
CA GLN A 186 1.69 -0.49 -6.56
C GLN A 186 0.54 0.51 -6.71
N ILE A 187 -0.64 0.12 -6.23
CA ILE A 187 -1.86 0.93 -6.28
C ILE A 187 -2.37 1.24 -4.87
N GLY A 188 -2.89 2.44 -4.65
CA GLY A 188 -3.37 2.84 -3.34
C GLY A 188 -4.15 4.16 -3.32
N GLY A 189 -4.49 4.62 -2.12
CA GLY A 189 -5.06 5.96 -1.90
C GLY A 189 -4.04 7.07 -2.17
N SER A 190 -4.51 8.27 -2.48
CA SER A 190 -3.65 9.46 -2.66
C SER A 190 -2.83 9.80 -1.41
N ASP A 191 -3.30 9.43 -0.21
CA ASP A 191 -2.54 9.54 1.04
C ASP A 191 -1.33 8.58 1.12
N GLN A 192 -1.23 7.59 0.23
CA GLN A 192 -0.13 6.62 0.17
C GLN A 192 0.97 7.01 -0.84
N TRP A 193 0.82 8.11 -1.58
CA TRP A 193 1.76 8.47 -2.65
C TRP A 193 3.22 8.51 -2.20
N GLY A 194 3.49 9.09 -1.02
CA GLY A 194 4.83 9.15 -0.44
C GLY A 194 5.45 7.77 -0.20
N ASN A 195 4.69 6.84 0.37
CA ASN A 195 5.17 5.49 0.66
C ASN A 195 5.34 4.68 -0.64
N ILE A 196 4.38 4.78 -1.56
CA ILE A 196 4.42 4.06 -2.85
C ILE A 196 5.64 4.48 -3.67
N THR A 197 5.88 5.79 -3.81
CA THR A 197 7.05 6.30 -4.55
C THR A 197 8.38 5.99 -3.87
N SER A 198 8.36 5.66 -2.58
CA SER A 198 9.55 5.17 -1.87
C SER A 198 9.86 3.72 -2.23
N GLY A 199 8.82 2.91 -2.47
CA GLY A 199 8.97 1.57 -3.02
C GLY A 199 9.53 1.57 -4.44
N THR A 200 9.04 2.45 -5.32
CA THR A 200 9.61 2.58 -6.68
C THR A 200 11.07 3.02 -6.64
N GLU A 201 11.41 3.97 -5.76
CA GLU A 201 12.78 4.43 -5.56
C GLU A 201 13.70 3.33 -5.01
N LEU A 202 13.19 2.50 -4.09
CA LEU A 202 13.95 1.37 -3.56
C LEU A 202 14.18 0.30 -4.63
N VAL A 203 13.18 -0.03 -5.46
CA VAL A 203 13.34 -0.92 -6.62
C VAL A 203 14.42 -0.38 -7.56
N ARG A 204 14.39 0.91 -7.89
CA ARG A 204 15.39 1.55 -8.74
C ARG A 204 16.80 1.44 -8.15
N ARG A 205 16.97 1.74 -6.87
CA ARG A 205 18.30 1.79 -6.22
C ARG A 205 18.86 0.41 -5.86
N LYS A 206 18.01 -0.56 -5.56
CA LYS A 206 18.43 -1.88 -5.05
C LYS A 206 18.35 -2.97 -6.11
N ALA A 207 17.32 -2.96 -6.96
CA ALA A 207 17.15 -3.94 -8.04
C ALA A 207 17.60 -3.42 -9.41
N GLY A 208 17.85 -2.11 -9.56
CA GLY A 208 18.11 -1.51 -10.88
C GLY A 208 16.90 -1.59 -11.82
N GLY A 209 15.71 -1.82 -11.26
CA GLY A 209 14.49 -2.09 -12.00
C GLY A 209 13.60 -0.86 -12.22
N GLU A 210 12.52 -1.06 -12.96
CA GLU A 210 11.51 -0.05 -13.23
C GLU A 210 10.17 -0.50 -12.63
N ALA A 211 9.66 0.29 -11.68
CA ALA A 211 8.42 0.03 -10.97
C ALA A 211 7.58 1.31 -10.92
N PHE A 212 6.26 1.13 -10.91
CA PHE A 212 5.29 2.18 -11.14
C PHE A 212 4.35 2.36 -9.95
N ALA A 213 3.80 3.57 -9.83
CA ALA A 213 2.82 3.95 -8.83
C ALA A 213 1.54 4.44 -9.50
N LEU A 214 0.39 4.10 -8.93
CA LEU A 214 -0.90 4.68 -9.29
C LEU A 214 -1.71 4.93 -8.02
N THR A 215 -2.31 6.10 -7.91
CA THR A 215 -3.20 6.43 -6.80
C THR A 215 -4.57 6.87 -7.26
N CYS A 216 -5.51 6.78 -6.34
CA CYS A 216 -6.88 7.24 -6.50
C CYS A 216 -7.22 8.38 -5.53
N PRO A 217 -8.24 9.19 -5.83
CA PRO A 217 -8.68 10.24 -4.93
C PRO A 217 -9.16 9.66 -3.60
N LEU A 218 -8.97 10.40 -2.51
CA LEU A 218 -9.66 10.10 -1.26
C LEU A 218 -11.17 10.26 -1.48
N LEU A 219 -11.95 9.35 -0.89
CA LEU A 219 -13.40 9.49 -0.90
C LEU A 219 -13.77 10.72 -0.06
N THR A 220 -14.44 11.68 -0.68
CA THR A 220 -14.90 12.93 -0.03
C THR A 220 -16.42 13.03 -0.10
N ARG A 221 -17.01 13.66 0.91
CA ARG A 221 -18.42 14.06 0.91
C ARG A 221 -18.59 15.34 0.09
N ALA A 222 -19.83 15.65 -0.30
CA ALA A 222 -20.17 16.88 -1.01
C ALA A 222 -19.79 18.16 -0.23
N ASP A 223 -19.62 18.08 1.09
CA ASP A 223 -19.14 19.17 1.95
C ASP A 223 -17.60 19.29 2.01
N GLY A 224 -16.89 18.50 1.21
CA GLY A 224 -15.42 18.47 1.13
C GLY A 224 -14.74 17.67 2.25
N LYS A 225 -15.47 17.14 3.24
CA LYS A 225 -14.87 16.34 4.32
C LYS A 225 -14.54 14.92 3.85
N LYS A 226 -13.46 14.34 4.39
CA LYS A 226 -13.09 12.93 4.14
C LYS A 226 -14.24 12.02 4.57
N PHE A 227 -14.67 11.14 3.67
CA PHE A 227 -15.72 10.16 3.93
C PHE A 227 -15.19 9.12 4.93
N GLY A 228 -16.05 8.66 5.86
CA GLY A 228 -15.63 7.73 6.92
C GLY A 228 -15.10 8.38 8.19
N LYS A 229 -15.28 9.69 8.41
CA LYS A 229 -15.33 10.26 9.76
C LYS A 229 -16.77 10.68 10.03
N THR A 230 -17.51 9.91 10.83
CA THR A 230 -18.78 10.39 11.39
C THR A 230 -18.50 11.54 12.37
N ALA A 231 -19.53 12.32 12.71
CA ALA A 231 -19.41 13.42 13.68
C ALA A 231 -18.90 12.97 15.07
N GLY A 232 -18.92 11.66 15.36
CA GLY A 232 -18.38 11.05 16.58
C GLY A 232 -17.00 10.39 16.45
N GLY A 233 -16.32 10.49 15.30
CA GLY A 233 -14.98 9.93 15.10
C GLY A 233 -14.94 8.44 14.73
N GLU A 234 -16.10 7.78 14.60
CA GLU A 234 -16.18 6.39 14.14
C GLU A 234 -16.06 6.30 12.62
N SER A 235 -15.26 5.34 12.16
CA SER A 235 -15.10 4.96 10.76
C SER A 235 -16.26 4.09 10.29
N VAL A 236 -16.95 4.56 9.24
CA VAL A 236 -18.00 3.81 8.50
C VAL A 236 -17.34 2.82 7.54
#